data_AF-A0A068WN05-F1
#
_entry.id   AF-A0A068WN05-F1
#
_cell.length_a   1.000
_cell.length_b   1.000
_cell.length_c   1.000
_cell.angle_alpha   90.00
_cell.angle_beta   90.00
_cell.angle_gamma   90.00
#
_symmetry.space_group_name_H-M   'P 1'
#
loop_
_entity.id
_entity.type
_entity.pdbx_description
1 polymer ?
#
loop_
_entity_poly.entity_id
_entity_poly.type
_entity_poly.pdbx_seq_one_letter_code
_entity_poly.pdbx_strand_id
1 'polypeptide(L)'
;MTNHKRQNLCILSPPEAIQGRRFSQASDVWSWGVTVWEVWSGGAEPWSGLSSDAVLAELRAGHRLAWPRTTCPRRLYQLLLAAWRMA
;
A
#
# COMPACT_ATOMS: atom_id res chain seq x y z
N MET A 1 -3.44 -19.04 -16.09
CA MET A 1 -3.45 -17.58 -15.83
C MET A 1 -4.56 -17.27 -14.85
N THR A 2 -4.32 -17.47 -13.56
CA THR A 2 -5.33 -17.34 -12.50
C THR A 2 -5.51 -15.88 -12.09
N ASN A 3 -6.77 -15.54 -11.82
CA ASN A 3 -7.34 -14.23 -11.54
C ASN A 3 -6.69 -13.45 -10.37
N HIS A 4 -5.75 -14.05 -9.64
CA HIS A 4 -5.06 -13.44 -8.48
C HIS A 4 -4.15 -12.26 -8.86
N LYS A 5 -3.53 -12.26 -10.06
CA LYS A 5 -2.66 -11.12 -10.44
C LYS A 5 -3.41 -9.80 -10.69
N ARG A 6 -4.72 -9.84 -10.99
CA ARG A 6 -5.52 -8.62 -11.18
C ARG A 6 -5.94 -8.00 -9.85
N GLN A 7 -6.12 -8.80 -8.81
CA GLN A 7 -6.50 -8.31 -7.48
C GLN A 7 -5.31 -7.62 -6.78
N ASN A 8 -4.08 -8.12 -6.98
CA ASN A 8 -2.87 -7.51 -6.43
C ASN A 8 -2.54 -6.12 -6.99
N LEU A 9 -3.05 -5.75 -8.17
CA LEU A 9 -2.78 -4.42 -8.74
C LEU A 9 -3.58 -3.31 -8.04
N CYS A 10 -4.76 -3.65 -7.50
CA CYS A 10 -5.65 -2.72 -6.83
C CYS A 10 -5.16 -2.37 -5.42
N ILE A 11 -4.63 -3.35 -4.67
CA ILE A 11 -4.15 -3.16 -3.29
C ILE A 11 -2.89 -2.28 -3.20
N LEU A 12 -2.06 -2.28 -4.26
CA LEU A 12 -0.86 -1.45 -4.34
C LEU A 12 -1.19 -0.01 -4.73
N SER A 13 -2.40 0.24 -5.23
CA SER A 13 -2.81 1.54 -5.76
C SER A 13 -3.40 2.41 -4.65
N PRO A 14 -3.23 3.74 -4.71
CA PRO A 14 -3.88 4.64 -3.77
C PRO A 14 -5.41 4.65 -3.99
N PRO A 15 -6.21 5.05 -2.99
CA PRO A 15 -7.68 5.02 -3.01
C PRO A 15 -8.32 5.62 -4.27
N GLU A 16 -7.75 6.69 -4.81
CA GLU A 16 -8.24 7.40 -6.00
C GLU A 16 -7.99 6.65 -7.31
N ALA A 17 -6.89 5.89 -7.40
CA ALA A 17 -6.57 5.08 -8.58
C ALA A 17 -7.47 3.83 -8.64
N ILE A 18 -7.85 3.29 -7.47
CA ILE A 18 -8.79 2.17 -7.33
C ILE A 18 -10.18 2.52 -7.91
N GLN A 19 -10.64 3.76 -7.69
CA GLN A 19 -12.00 4.17 -8.09
C GLN A 19 -12.07 4.82 -9.47
N GLY A 20 -11.02 5.52 -9.92
CA GLY A 20 -11.07 6.37 -11.12
C GLY A 20 -10.08 6.02 -12.24
N ARG A 21 -9.21 5.01 -12.06
CA ARG A 21 -8.09 4.71 -12.98
C ARG A 21 -7.21 5.92 -13.30
N ARG A 22 -7.04 6.84 -12.34
CA ARG A 22 -6.25 8.06 -12.51
C ARG A 22 -4.84 7.81 -11.99
N PHE A 23 -3.88 7.69 -12.90
CA PHE A 23 -2.47 7.50 -12.58
C PHE A 23 -1.73 8.84 -12.58
N SER A 24 -0.83 9.03 -11.64
CA SER A 24 -0.01 10.22 -11.48
C SER A 24 1.31 9.88 -10.78
N GLN A 25 2.26 10.81 -10.74
CA GLN A 25 3.47 10.60 -9.95
C GLN A 25 3.16 10.32 -8.46
N ALA A 26 2.07 10.87 -7.92
CA ALA A 26 1.64 10.57 -6.56
C ALA A 26 1.20 9.10 -6.38
N SER A 27 0.53 8.51 -7.38
CA SER A 27 0.18 7.09 -7.33
C SER A 27 1.39 6.16 -7.45
N ASP A 28 2.42 6.61 -8.18
CA ASP A 28 3.68 5.88 -8.26
C ASP A 28 4.42 5.92 -6.92
N VAL A 29 4.45 7.08 -6.25
CA VAL A 29 5.03 7.25 -4.90
C VAL A 29 4.30 6.39 -3.86
N TRP A 30 2.98 6.29 -3.92
CA TRP A 30 2.20 5.41 -3.07
C TRP A 30 2.60 3.93 -3.26
N SER A 31 2.60 3.49 -4.53
CA SER A 31 2.94 2.11 -4.90
C SER A 31 4.36 1.74 -4.48
N TRP A 32 5.31 2.67 -4.67
CA TRP A 32 6.68 2.55 -4.17
C TRP A 32 6.72 2.35 -2.65
N GLY A 33 5.90 3.08 -1.90
CA GLY A 33 5.81 2.93 -0.44
C GLY A 33 5.39 1.52 -0.03
N VAL A 34 4.42 0.92 -0.73
CA VAL A 34 3.99 -0.46 -0.47
C VAL A 34 5.11 -1.45 -0.80
N THR A 35 5.79 -1.30 -1.94
CA THR A 35 6.92 -2.16 -2.32
C THR A 35 8.07 -2.07 -1.32
N VAL A 36 8.41 -0.88 -0.83
CA VAL A 36 9.43 -0.75 0.22
C VAL A 36 8.99 -1.44 1.50
N TRP A 37 7.72 -1.31 1.89
CA TRP A 37 7.21 -2.04 3.05
C TRP A 37 7.35 -3.56 2.88
N GLU A 38 7.02 -4.12 1.70
CA GLU A 38 7.17 -5.55 1.40
C GLU A 38 8.63 -6.02 1.54
N VAL A 39 9.60 -5.24 1.05
CA VAL A 39 11.03 -5.56 1.18
C VAL A 39 11.43 -5.65 2.65
N TRP A 40 11.04 -4.67 3.47
CA TRP A 40 11.44 -4.60 4.87
C TRP A 40 10.64 -5.54 5.77
N SER A 41 9.46 -6.01 5.35
CA SER A 41 8.69 -7.03 6.07
C SER A 41 9.16 -8.46 5.77
N GLY A 42 10.16 -8.62 4.90
CA GLY A 42 10.65 -9.94 4.48
C GLY A 42 9.74 -10.62 3.45
N GLY A 43 9.03 -9.83 2.62
CA GLY A 43 8.11 -10.31 1.60
C GLY A 43 6.71 -10.63 2.14
N ALA A 44 6.30 -10.03 3.27
CA ALA A 44 4.95 -10.20 3.77
C ALA A 44 3.93 -9.58 2.80
N GLU A 45 2.75 -10.19 2.71
CA GLU A 45 1.68 -9.68 1.86
C GLU A 45 1.04 -8.43 2.48
N PRO A 46 0.94 -7.32 1.74
CA PRO A 46 0.32 -6.09 2.25
C PRO A 46 -1.19 -6.30 2.41
N TRP A 47 -1.73 -5.91 3.57
CA TRP A 47 -3.13 -6.10 3.93
C TRP A 47 -3.64 -7.54 3.75
N SER A 48 -2.80 -8.52 4.12
CA SER A 48 -3.09 -9.95 3.93
C SER A 48 -4.49 -10.34 4.42
N GLY A 49 -5.21 -11.08 3.58
CA GLY A 49 -6.57 -11.56 3.87
C GLY A 49 -7.70 -10.55 3.65
N LEU A 50 -7.40 -9.30 3.29
CA LEU A 50 -8.43 -8.29 3.00
C LEU A 50 -8.77 -8.24 1.51
N SER A 51 -10.06 -8.05 1.20
CA SER A 51 -10.52 -7.72 -0.16
C SER A 51 -10.18 -6.27 -0.49
N SER A 52 -10.15 -5.90 -1.77
CA SER A 52 -9.89 -4.52 -2.21
C SER A 52 -10.81 -3.48 -1.56
N ASP A 53 -12.10 -3.81 -1.38
CA ASP A 53 -13.07 -2.92 -0.74
C ASP A 53 -12.79 -2.76 0.76
N ALA A 54 -12.36 -3.83 1.42
CA ALA A 54 -11.95 -3.79 2.82
C ALA A 54 -10.67 -2.96 2.99
N VAL A 55 -9.67 -3.14 2.12
CA VAL A 55 -8.46 -2.31 2.10
C VAL A 55 -8.81 -0.83 1.92
N LEU A 56 -9.72 -0.52 0.99
CA LEU A 56 -10.18 0.85 0.78
C LEU A 56 -10.86 1.44 2.02
N ALA A 57 -11.65 0.65 2.76
CA ALA A 57 -12.25 1.08 4.02
C ALA A 57 -11.20 1.37 5.10
N GLU A 58 -10.21 0.50 5.27
CA GLU A 58 -9.08 0.70 6.19
C GLU A 58 -8.29 1.96 5.85
N LEU A 59 -7.99 2.18 4.56
CA LEU A 59 -7.26 3.35 4.10
C LEU A 59 -8.03 4.66 4.35
N ARG A 60 -9.36 4.65 4.16
CA ARG A 60 -10.25 5.78 4.47
C ARG A 60 -10.37 6.06 5.96
N ALA A 61 -10.31 5.03 6.80
CA ALA A 61 -10.23 5.16 8.25
C ALA A 61 -8.87 5.69 8.74
N GLY A 62 -7.89 5.84 7.83
CA GLY A 62 -6.55 6.34 8.15
C GLY A 62 -5.59 5.24 8.59
N HIS A 63 -6.01 3.97 8.56
CA HIS A 63 -5.12 2.84 8.84
C HIS A 63 -4.12 2.63 7.71
N ARG A 64 -2.93 2.16 8.06
CA ARG A 64 -1.80 1.90 7.16
C ARG A 64 -1.12 0.60 7.56
N LEU A 65 -0.25 0.09 6.70
CA LEU A 65 0.54 -1.11 6.99
C LEU A 65 1.38 -0.90 8.25
N ALA A 66 1.42 -1.92 9.12
CA ALA A 66 2.13 -1.85 10.39
C ALA A 66 3.64 -1.68 10.20
N TRP A 67 4.29 -0.92 11.08
CA TRP A 67 5.75 -0.74 11.05
C TRP A 67 6.50 -2.04 11.37
N PRO A 68 7.36 -2.56 10.48
CA PRO A 68 8.26 -3.67 10.79
C PRO A 68 9.40 -3.18 11.71
N ARG A 69 9.15 -3.08 13.02
CA ARG A 69 10.05 -2.41 13.99
C ARG A 69 11.46 -2.98 14.08
N THR A 70 11.61 -4.28 13.83
CA THR A 70 12.89 -5.00 13.97
C THR A 70 13.79 -4.84 12.76
N THR A 71 13.22 -4.67 11.57
CA THR A 71 13.94 -4.63 10.30
C THR A 71 13.96 -3.22 9.70
N CYS A 72 12.84 -2.49 9.75
CA CYS A 72 12.70 -1.19 9.10
C CYS A 72 13.13 -0.02 10.00
N PRO A 73 14.10 0.82 9.60
CA PRO A 73 14.47 2.01 10.34
C PRO A 73 13.30 2.99 10.51
N ARG A 74 13.17 3.61 11.70
CA ARG A 74 12.06 4.55 12.00
C ARG A 74 11.93 5.68 10.99
N ARG A 75 13.04 6.26 10.53
CA ARG A 75 13.04 7.36 9.54
C ARG A 75 12.46 6.92 8.21
N LEU A 76 12.73 5.68 7.79
CA LEU A 76 12.16 5.13 6.57
C LEU A 76 10.65 4.93 6.72
N TYR A 77 10.20 4.38 7.84
CA TYR A 77 8.76 4.25 8.09
C TYR A 77 8.02 5.60 8.10
N GLN A 78 8.63 6.66 8.62
CA GLN A 78 8.07 8.02 8.53
C GLN A 78 7.93 8.50 7.07
N LEU A 79 8.88 8.14 6.20
CA LEU A 79 8.79 8.41 4.77
C LEU A 79 7.68 7.59 4.10
N LEU A 80 7.48 6.32 4.49
CA LEU A 80 6.36 5.51 4.01
C LEU A 80 5.01 6.13 4.39
N LEU A 81 4.87 6.60 5.63
CA LEU A 81 3.66 7.32 6.06
C LEU A 81 3.44 8.62 5.27
N ALA A 82 4.50 9.32 4.87
CA ALA A 82 4.39 10.50 4.01
C ALA A 82 3.99 10.14 2.58
N ALA A 83 4.53 9.04 2.04
CA ALA A 83 4.17 8.50 0.73
C ALA A 83 2.71 8.02 0.67
N TRP A 84 2.17 7.55 1.81
CA TRP A 84 0.77 7.13 1.94
C TRP A 84 -0.19 8.20 2.46
N ARG A 85 0.19 9.48 2.33
CA ARG A 85 -0.80 10.56 2.48
C ARG A 85 -1.75 10.51 1.28
N MET A 86 -3.04 10.67 1.56
CA MET A 86 -4.03 10.72 0.47
C MET A 86 -3.74 11.94 -0.39
N ALA A 87 -3.61 11.74 -1.70
CA ALA A 87 -3.47 12.79 -2.70
C ALA A 87 -4.85 13.24 -3.23
#